data_AF-A0A5D2CYV1-F1
#
_entry.id   AF-A0A5D2CYV1-F1
#
_cell.length_a   1.000
_cell.length_b   1.000
_cell.length_c   1.000
_cell.angle_alpha   90.00
_cell.angle_beta   90.00
_cell.angle_gamma   90.00
#
_symmetry.space_group_name_H-M   'P 1'
#
loop_
_entity.id
_entity.type
_entity.pdbx_description
1 polymer ?
#
loop_
_entity_poly.entity_id
_entity_poly.type
_entity_poly.pdbx_seq_one_letter_code
_entity_poly.pdbx_strand_id
1 'polypeptide(L)'
;MLLTRLPDKMTLAAAVLLLLLTLVSNSRADRDFDVRHRLSTVTRYSAVKDIVDNSFQPTDIPVGCTPIHLNLVARHGTRSPTKKRMRELEKLASHIKELLKDAKEKNLSPQKVPAWLLKWESPWKGKLRGGELDTKGEEELYQLGIRVRERFPDLFNEEYHPDVYPIKTTQVPWASASAVAFGMGLFSGNGSLGLARHRAFAVTSESRASDITLRFFDCCQTYKDFRKSHEPAVVKLKEPIIAEITSALAKRYEFNFTR
;
A
#
# COMPACT_ATOMS: atom_id res chain seq x y z
N MET A 1 -61.06 6.69 36.37
CA MET A 1 -59.72 7.21 36.01
C MET A 1 -59.47 6.82 34.56
N LEU A 2 -59.71 7.75 33.64
CA LEU A 2 -59.83 7.50 32.19
C LEU A 2 -58.45 7.20 31.57
N LEU A 3 -58.30 6.01 31.00
CA LEU A 3 -57.25 5.71 30.02
C LEU A 3 -57.67 6.32 28.68
N THR A 4 -57.21 7.55 28.40
CA THR A 4 -57.39 8.18 27.10
C THR A 4 -56.55 7.43 26.06
N ARG A 5 -57.21 6.66 25.19
CA ARG A 5 -56.58 6.08 24.00
C ARG A 5 -56.10 7.22 23.10
N LEU A 6 -54.82 7.22 22.73
CA LEU A 6 -54.35 8.07 21.65
C LEU A 6 -55.12 7.73 20.37
N PRO A 7 -55.53 8.72 19.56
CA PRO A 7 -56.25 8.46 18.31
C PRO A 7 -55.36 7.68 17.34
N ASP A 8 -55.91 6.67 16.67
CA ASP A 8 -55.19 5.72 15.79
C ASP A 8 -54.33 6.37 14.68
N LYS A 9 -54.65 7.63 14.33
CA LYS A 9 -53.86 8.42 13.38
C LYS A 9 -52.54 8.92 13.97
N MET A 10 -52.49 9.21 15.28
CA MET A 10 -51.27 9.63 15.96
C MET A 10 -50.30 8.47 16.19
N THR A 11 -50.80 7.26 16.44
CA THR A 11 -49.96 6.05 16.55
C THR A 11 -49.36 5.64 15.21
N LEU A 12 -50.12 5.75 14.10
CA LEU A 12 -49.58 5.51 12.76
C LEU A 12 -48.53 6.55 12.36
N ALA A 13 -48.77 7.84 12.64
CA ALA A 13 -47.80 8.90 12.36
C ALA A 13 -46.51 8.74 13.19
N ALA A 14 -46.63 8.36 14.47
CA ALA A 14 -45.47 8.08 15.33
C ALA A 14 -44.69 6.84 14.87
N ALA A 15 -45.38 5.78 14.42
CA ALA A 15 -44.75 4.58 13.87
C ALA A 15 -44.01 4.86 12.55
N VAL A 16 -44.61 5.65 11.66
CA VAL A 16 -43.99 6.09 10.40
C VAL A 16 -42.78 7.00 10.67
N LEU A 17 -42.88 7.91 11.64
CA LEU A 17 -41.77 8.77 12.04
C LEU A 17 -40.63 7.97 12.67
N LEU A 18 -40.92 6.97 13.50
CA LEU A 18 -39.89 6.04 14.01
C LEU A 18 -39.26 5.22 12.87
N LEU A 19 -40.06 4.73 11.91
CA LEU A 19 -39.55 3.99 10.76
C LEU A 19 -38.63 4.88 9.90
N LEU A 20 -39.04 6.12 9.63
CA LEU A 20 -38.23 7.12 8.93
C LEU A 20 -36.98 7.48 9.72
N LEU A 21 -37.06 7.63 11.04
CA LEU A 21 -35.89 7.87 11.89
C LEU A 21 -34.94 6.65 11.90
N THR A 22 -35.43 5.42 11.84
CA THR A 22 -34.58 4.21 11.70
C THR A 22 -33.97 4.09 10.29
N LEU A 23 -34.70 4.48 9.25
CA LEU A 23 -34.19 4.56 7.87
C LEU A 23 -33.14 5.67 7.71
N VAL A 24 -33.25 6.76 8.45
CA VAL A 24 -32.28 7.87 8.46
C VAL A 24 -31.14 7.64 9.47
N SER A 25 -31.33 6.78 10.48
CA SER A 25 -30.29 6.41 11.46
C SER A 25 -29.35 5.32 10.94
N ASN A 26 -29.74 4.58 9.91
CA ASN A 26 -28.82 3.75 9.13
C ASN A 26 -28.11 4.60 8.08
N SER A 27 -26.95 5.17 8.43
CA SER A 27 -25.78 5.41 7.54
C SER A 27 -24.83 6.52 7.96
N ARG A 28 -24.92 7.11 9.17
CA ARG A 28 -23.86 8.04 9.62
C ARG A 28 -22.55 7.35 10.06
N ALA A 29 -22.59 6.04 10.30
CA ALA A 29 -21.42 5.27 10.73
C ALA A 29 -20.52 4.81 9.57
N ASP A 30 -20.91 5.04 8.31
CA ASP A 30 -20.16 4.63 7.14
C ASP A 30 -19.67 5.84 6.35
N ARG A 31 -18.83 6.67 6.98
CA ARG A 31 -17.76 7.28 6.20
C ARG A 31 -16.74 6.18 5.88
N ASP A 32 -17.06 5.41 4.84
CA ASP A 32 -16.16 4.88 3.82
C ASP A 32 -14.82 4.31 4.36
N PHE A 33 -14.87 3.27 5.19
CA PHE A 33 -13.65 2.55 5.59
C PHE A 33 -13.07 1.80 4.38
N ASP A 34 -12.15 2.46 3.68
CA ASP A 34 -11.41 1.83 2.60
C ASP A 34 -10.11 1.21 3.12
N VAL A 35 -10.07 -0.13 3.13
CA VAL A 35 -8.89 -0.89 3.52
C VAL A 35 -7.65 -0.49 2.71
N ARG A 36 -7.81 -0.07 1.46
CA ARG A 36 -6.71 0.34 0.57
C ARG A 36 -5.94 1.54 1.13
N HIS A 37 -6.56 2.38 1.96
CA HIS A 37 -5.93 3.53 2.62
C HIS A 37 -5.32 3.18 4.00
N ARG A 38 -5.34 1.91 4.40
CA ARG A 38 -4.96 1.43 5.74
C ARG A 38 -3.89 0.35 5.71
N LEU A 39 -3.24 0.16 4.58
CA LEU A 39 -2.18 -0.85 4.41
C LEU A 39 -0.77 -0.29 4.70
N SER A 40 -0.66 0.89 5.33
CA SER A 40 0.62 1.52 5.64
C SER A 40 1.51 1.62 4.39
N THR A 41 2.77 1.20 4.49
CA THR A 41 3.76 1.21 3.41
C THR A 41 3.47 0.28 2.24
N VAL A 42 2.39 -0.53 2.26
CA VAL A 42 1.95 -1.32 1.08
C VAL A 42 0.70 -0.75 0.40
N THR A 43 0.20 0.38 0.88
CA THR A 43 -0.82 1.17 0.19
C THR A 43 -0.30 1.60 -1.19
N ARG A 44 -1.09 1.36 -2.23
CA ARG A 44 -0.78 1.77 -3.59
C ARG A 44 -0.79 3.30 -3.70
N TYR A 45 0.18 3.90 -4.39
CA TYR A 45 0.25 5.35 -4.51
C TYR A 45 -1.00 5.91 -5.18
N SER A 46 -1.49 5.24 -6.23
CA SER A 46 -2.72 5.64 -6.94
C SER A 46 -3.97 5.70 -6.06
N ALA A 47 -4.01 4.98 -4.93
CA ALA A 47 -5.15 4.98 -4.02
C ALA A 47 -5.18 6.21 -3.12
N VAL A 48 -4.01 6.83 -2.88
CA VAL A 48 -3.87 7.92 -1.90
C VAL A 48 -3.35 9.22 -2.50
N LYS A 49 -2.92 9.23 -3.77
CA LYS A 49 -2.31 10.40 -4.42
C LYS A 49 -3.20 11.65 -4.43
N ASP A 50 -4.53 11.46 -4.46
CA ASP A 50 -5.53 12.53 -4.51
C ASP A 50 -6.15 12.81 -3.14
N ILE A 51 -5.73 12.08 -2.10
CA ILE A 51 -6.17 12.32 -0.72
C ILE A 51 -5.30 13.45 -0.18
N VAL A 52 -5.86 14.66 -0.18
CA VAL A 52 -5.23 15.81 0.45
C VAL A 52 -5.48 15.69 1.96
N ASP A 53 -4.43 15.37 2.72
CA ASP A 53 -4.47 15.59 4.15
C ASP A 53 -4.53 17.11 4.39
N ASN A 54 -5.36 17.57 5.32
CA ASN A 54 -5.45 18.99 5.67
C ASN A 54 -4.10 19.56 6.18
N SER A 55 -3.14 18.68 6.49
CA SER A 55 -1.75 19.02 6.82
C SER A 55 -0.88 19.42 5.62
N PHE A 56 -1.34 19.18 4.38
CA PHE A 56 -0.60 19.48 3.15
C PHE A 56 -1.45 20.36 2.22
N GLN A 57 -1.11 21.65 2.14
CA GLN A 57 -1.58 22.48 1.04
C GLN A 57 -0.60 22.37 -0.13
N PRO A 58 -1.03 21.90 -1.31
CA PRO A 58 -0.22 21.99 -2.50
C PRO A 58 0.08 23.48 -2.77
N THR A 59 1.34 23.88 -2.61
CA THR A 59 1.75 25.24 -2.98
C THR A 59 2.06 25.26 -4.47
N ASP A 60 1.30 26.07 -5.20
CA ASP A 60 1.70 26.49 -6.54
C ASP A 60 3.00 27.30 -6.47
N ILE A 61 3.69 27.42 -7.60
CA ILE A 61 4.88 28.26 -7.69
C ILE A 61 4.43 29.72 -7.44
N PRO A 62 4.98 30.43 -6.45
CA PRO A 62 4.57 31.79 -6.15
C PRO A 62 4.73 32.73 -7.35
N VAL A 63 3.82 33.70 -7.48
CA VAL A 63 3.86 34.68 -8.57
C VAL A 63 5.20 35.44 -8.55
N GLY A 64 5.88 35.48 -9.71
CA GLY A 64 7.19 36.13 -9.85
C GLY A 64 8.38 35.26 -9.42
N CYS A 65 8.16 34.00 -9.02
CA CYS A 65 9.22 33.03 -8.76
C CYS A 65 9.33 32.00 -9.90
N THR A 66 10.54 31.54 -10.15
CA THR A 66 10.82 30.42 -11.07
C THR A 66 11.63 29.36 -10.32
N PRO A 67 11.26 28.07 -10.41
CA PRO A 67 12.09 27.00 -9.87
C PRO A 67 13.45 26.98 -10.56
N ILE A 68 14.53 26.88 -9.79
CA ILE A 68 15.91 26.79 -10.32
C ILE A 68 16.58 25.43 -10.07
N HIS A 69 16.00 24.60 -9.20
CA HIS A 69 16.54 23.29 -8.85
C HIS A 69 15.44 22.37 -8.32
N LEU A 70 15.55 21.06 -8.60
CA LEU A 70 14.67 20.03 -8.06
C LEU A 70 15.50 18.87 -7.48
N ASN A 71 15.24 18.54 -6.21
CA ASN A 71 15.68 17.29 -5.60
C ASN A 71 14.46 16.42 -5.33
N LEU A 72 14.43 15.21 -5.92
CA LEU A 72 13.37 14.23 -5.70
C LEU A 72 13.94 12.98 -5.06
N VAL A 73 13.46 12.64 -3.86
CA VAL A 73 13.64 11.32 -3.26
C VAL A 73 12.33 10.56 -3.37
N ALA A 74 12.30 9.55 -4.23
CA ALA A 74 11.13 8.72 -4.46
C ALA A 74 11.39 7.28 -4.04
N ARG A 75 10.38 6.65 -3.43
CA ARG A 75 10.39 5.19 -3.25
C ARG A 75 10.10 4.50 -4.58
N HIS A 76 10.57 3.27 -4.71
CA HIS A 76 10.16 2.37 -5.78
C HIS A 76 8.62 2.24 -5.87
N GLY A 77 8.12 1.88 -7.05
CA GLY A 77 6.69 1.69 -7.29
C GLY A 77 6.12 0.41 -6.69
N THR A 78 4.84 0.18 -6.92
CA THR A 78 4.17 -1.09 -6.57
C THR A 78 4.97 -2.28 -7.11
N ARG A 79 5.21 -3.28 -6.25
CA ARG A 79 6.00 -4.47 -6.59
C ARG A 79 5.33 -5.74 -6.08
N SER A 80 5.71 -6.86 -6.68
CA SER A 80 5.39 -8.18 -6.15
C SER A 80 6.00 -8.42 -4.75
N PRO A 81 5.43 -9.30 -3.92
CA PRO A 81 6.03 -9.73 -2.66
C PRO A 81 7.43 -10.31 -2.88
N THR A 82 8.30 -10.18 -1.89
CA THR A 82 9.63 -10.80 -1.95
C THR A 82 9.50 -12.33 -1.89
N LYS A 83 10.51 -13.06 -2.36
CA LYS A 83 10.55 -14.53 -2.23
C LYS A 83 10.33 -15.01 -0.80
N LYS A 84 10.83 -14.26 0.20
CA LYS A 84 10.56 -14.54 1.62
C LYS A 84 9.07 -14.47 1.93
N ARG A 85 8.40 -13.37 1.55
CA ARG A 85 6.96 -13.20 1.79
C ARG A 85 6.10 -14.21 1.03
N MET A 86 6.48 -14.56 -0.20
CA MET A 86 5.80 -15.61 -0.97
C MET A 86 5.82 -16.96 -0.24
N ARG A 87 6.99 -17.37 0.27
CA ARG A 87 7.12 -18.60 1.07
C ARG A 87 6.30 -18.55 2.36
N GLU A 88 6.22 -17.40 3.02
CA GLU A 88 5.37 -17.24 4.21
C GLU A 88 3.88 -17.39 3.88
N LEU A 89 3.43 -16.90 2.72
CA LEU A 89 2.05 -17.10 2.25
C LEU A 89 1.77 -18.57 1.89
N GLU A 90 2.74 -19.27 1.29
CA GLU A 90 2.63 -20.71 1.04
C GLU A 90 2.57 -21.52 2.34
N LYS A 91 3.42 -21.19 3.32
CA LYS A 91 3.38 -21.80 4.66
C LYS A 91 2.03 -21.57 5.35
N LEU A 92 1.50 -20.36 5.27
CA LEU A 92 0.16 -20.04 5.77
C LEU A 92 -0.91 -20.93 5.10
N ALA A 93 -0.82 -21.12 3.77
CA ALA A 93 -1.77 -21.95 3.05
C ALA A 93 -1.69 -23.42 3.49
N SER A 94 -0.49 -23.96 3.65
CA SER A 94 -0.28 -25.33 4.17
C SER A 94 -0.81 -25.48 5.58
N HIS A 95 -0.52 -24.52 6.46
CA HIS A 95 -0.95 -24.57 7.86
C HIS A 95 -2.48 -24.50 8.00
N ILE A 96 -3.15 -23.66 7.21
CA ILE A 96 -4.63 -23.63 7.17
C ILE A 96 -5.18 -25.00 6.75
N LYS A 97 -4.58 -25.67 5.76
CA LYS A 97 -5.01 -27.00 5.31
C LYS A 97 -4.85 -28.06 6.41
N GLU A 98 -3.75 -28.02 7.16
CA GLU A 98 -3.51 -28.91 8.30
C GLU A 98 -4.57 -28.70 9.39
N LEU A 99 -4.82 -27.45 9.80
CA LEU A 99 -5.83 -27.12 10.81
C LEU A 99 -7.24 -27.59 10.40
N LEU A 100 -7.60 -27.44 9.12
CA LEU A 100 -8.89 -27.90 8.61
C LEU A 100 -9.01 -29.43 8.60
N LYS A 101 -7.91 -30.14 8.29
CA LYS A 101 -7.86 -31.60 8.35
C LYS A 101 -8.03 -32.08 9.79
N ASP A 102 -7.29 -31.51 10.73
CA ASP A 102 -7.37 -31.82 12.16
C ASP A 102 -8.77 -31.58 12.74
N ALA A 103 -9.42 -30.49 12.34
CA ALA A 103 -10.79 -30.20 12.78
C ALA A 103 -11.78 -31.26 12.27
N LYS A 104 -11.65 -31.68 11.00
CA LYS A 104 -12.47 -32.74 10.42
C LYS A 104 -12.26 -34.07 11.14
N GLU A 105 -11.01 -34.44 11.46
CA GLU A 105 -10.69 -35.67 12.20
C GLU A 105 -11.27 -35.66 13.63
N LYS A 106 -11.36 -34.48 14.26
CA LYS A 106 -11.97 -34.28 15.58
C LYS A 106 -13.50 -34.14 15.55
N ASN A 107 -14.15 -34.37 14.39
CA ASN A 107 -15.58 -34.11 14.17
C ASN A 107 -16.03 -32.68 14.53
N LEU A 108 -15.10 -31.72 14.51
CA LEU A 108 -15.41 -30.31 14.66
C LEU A 108 -15.88 -29.80 13.30
N SER A 109 -17.11 -29.31 13.24
CA SER A 109 -17.70 -28.84 11.99
C SER A 109 -17.13 -27.47 11.61
N PRO A 110 -16.39 -27.33 10.49
CA PRO A 110 -15.90 -26.03 10.03
C PRO A 110 -17.02 -25.24 9.34
N GLN A 111 -18.30 -25.52 9.60
CA GLN A 111 -19.46 -24.86 8.97
C GLN A 111 -19.42 -23.33 9.09
N LYS A 112 -18.78 -22.81 10.15
CA LYS A 112 -18.62 -21.36 10.35
C LYS A 112 -17.39 -20.79 9.66
N VAL A 113 -16.42 -21.61 9.24
CA VAL A 113 -15.25 -21.15 8.48
C VAL A 113 -15.69 -20.70 7.09
N PRO A 114 -15.26 -19.52 6.60
CA PRO A 114 -15.66 -19.04 5.29
C PRO A 114 -15.27 -20.01 4.17
N ALA A 115 -16.19 -20.28 3.24
CA ALA A 115 -15.97 -21.21 2.13
C ALA A 115 -14.75 -20.87 1.27
N TRP A 116 -14.41 -19.58 1.13
CA TRP A 116 -13.22 -19.15 0.40
C TRP A 116 -11.93 -19.57 1.09
N LEU A 117 -11.90 -19.63 2.43
CA LEU A 117 -10.73 -20.00 3.21
C LEU A 117 -10.44 -21.50 3.10
N LEU A 118 -11.50 -22.32 3.01
CA LEU A 118 -11.40 -23.76 2.80
C LEU A 118 -10.68 -24.14 1.50
N LYS A 119 -10.77 -23.26 0.49
CA LYS A 119 -10.17 -23.44 -0.84
C LYS A 119 -9.01 -22.49 -1.09
N TRP A 120 -8.57 -21.75 -0.06
CA TRP A 120 -7.56 -20.72 -0.24
C TRP A 120 -6.21 -21.35 -0.55
N GLU A 121 -5.58 -20.84 -1.59
CA GLU A 121 -4.19 -21.11 -1.92
C GLU A 121 -3.45 -19.78 -2.03
N SER A 122 -2.14 -19.80 -1.77
CA SER A 122 -1.30 -18.63 -1.99
C SER A 122 -1.42 -18.20 -3.46
N PRO A 123 -1.75 -16.93 -3.77
CA PRO A 123 -1.73 -16.40 -5.13
C PRO A 123 -0.36 -16.48 -5.81
N TRP A 124 0.68 -16.73 -5.00
CA TRP A 124 2.08 -16.83 -5.43
C TRP A 124 2.58 -18.26 -5.50
N LYS A 125 1.70 -19.26 -5.31
CA LYS A 125 2.05 -20.68 -5.35
C LYS A 125 2.76 -21.02 -6.66
N GLY A 126 3.95 -21.61 -6.55
CA GLY A 126 4.75 -22.04 -7.70
C GLY A 126 5.46 -20.91 -8.47
N LYS A 127 5.36 -19.65 -8.01
CA LYS A 127 6.13 -18.55 -8.60
C LYS A 127 7.59 -18.62 -8.13
N LEU A 128 8.53 -18.53 -9.07
CA LEU A 128 9.98 -18.63 -8.77
C LEU A 128 10.67 -17.27 -8.56
N ARG A 129 10.06 -16.21 -9.10
CA ARG A 129 10.53 -14.83 -9.03
C ARG A 129 9.68 -14.02 -8.06
N GLY A 130 10.26 -13.00 -7.44
CA GLY A 130 9.57 -12.16 -6.47
C GLY A 130 10.37 -10.92 -6.11
N GLY A 131 9.66 -9.86 -5.72
CA GLY A 131 10.21 -8.54 -5.46
C GLY A 131 10.33 -7.66 -6.71
N GLU A 132 9.99 -8.19 -7.88
CA GLU A 132 9.98 -7.45 -9.16
C GLU A 132 8.98 -6.29 -9.11
N LEU A 133 9.35 -5.19 -9.76
CA LEU A 133 8.43 -4.07 -9.99
C LEU A 133 7.24 -4.59 -10.79
N ASP A 134 6.03 -4.25 -10.35
CA ASP A 134 4.81 -4.63 -11.04
C ASP A 134 4.47 -3.61 -12.13
N THR A 135 3.71 -4.01 -13.14
CA THR A 135 3.21 -3.09 -14.18
C THR A 135 2.50 -1.86 -13.61
N LYS A 136 1.80 -1.99 -12.47
CA LYS A 136 1.21 -0.84 -11.78
C LYS A 136 2.27 0.08 -11.17
N GLY A 137 3.39 -0.47 -10.70
CA GLY A 137 4.53 0.31 -10.24
C GLY A 137 5.25 1.04 -11.37
N GLU A 138 5.39 0.41 -12.53
CA GLU A 138 5.92 1.06 -13.73
C GLU A 138 5.06 2.28 -14.10
N GLU A 139 3.75 2.09 -14.20
CA GLU A 139 2.81 3.17 -14.51
C GLU A 139 2.84 4.30 -13.45
N GLU A 140 2.89 3.94 -12.17
CA GLU A 140 3.00 4.92 -11.07
C GLU A 140 4.19 5.86 -11.25
N LEU A 141 5.36 5.30 -11.59
CA LEU A 141 6.59 6.08 -11.75
C LEU A 141 6.63 6.81 -13.08
N TYR A 142 6.17 6.19 -14.16
CA TYR A 142 6.06 6.83 -15.46
C TYR A 142 5.18 8.09 -15.37
N GLN A 143 4.00 7.98 -14.79
CA GLN A 143 3.10 9.12 -14.59
C GLN A 143 3.67 10.13 -13.60
N LEU A 144 4.44 9.70 -12.59
CA LEU A 144 5.15 10.63 -11.72
C LEU A 144 6.18 11.46 -12.51
N GLY A 145 6.93 10.84 -13.42
CA GLY A 145 7.87 11.54 -14.30
C GLY A 145 7.20 12.60 -15.17
N ILE A 146 6.06 12.24 -15.79
CA ILE A 146 5.25 13.19 -16.58
C ILE A 146 4.81 14.38 -15.72
N ARG A 147 4.20 14.12 -14.56
CA ARG A 147 3.72 15.19 -13.67
C ARG A 147 4.84 16.09 -13.16
N VAL A 148 6.03 15.53 -12.90
CA VAL A 148 7.20 16.32 -12.50
C VAL A 148 7.62 17.28 -13.61
N ARG A 149 7.69 16.80 -14.86
CA ARG A 149 8.01 17.67 -15.99
C ARG A 149 6.94 18.73 -16.20
N GLU A 150 5.67 18.36 -16.19
CA GLU A 150 4.55 19.29 -16.39
C GLU A 150 4.50 20.37 -15.31
N ARG A 151 4.85 20.02 -14.06
CA ARG A 151 4.87 20.97 -12.95
C ARG A 151 6.06 21.92 -12.99
N PHE A 152 7.20 21.47 -13.52
CA PHE A 152 8.45 22.25 -13.52
C PHE A 152 9.08 22.31 -14.91
N PRO A 153 8.35 22.79 -15.95
CA PRO A 153 8.80 22.71 -17.33
C PRO A 153 10.15 23.41 -17.55
N ASP A 154 10.36 24.56 -16.89
CA ASP A 154 11.57 25.37 -17.04
C ASP A 154 12.86 24.65 -16.61
N LEU A 155 12.73 23.66 -15.71
CA LEU A 155 13.87 22.86 -15.25
C LEU A 155 14.31 21.79 -16.27
N PHE A 156 13.53 21.55 -17.33
CA PHE A 156 13.77 20.49 -18.31
C PHE A 156 13.91 21.02 -19.75
N ASN A 157 14.28 22.29 -19.90
CA ASN A 157 14.47 22.94 -21.20
C ASN A 157 15.80 22.57 -21.88
N GLU A 158 16.77 22.06 -21.14
CA GLU A 158 18.09 21.67 -21.68
C GLU A 158 18.08 20.24 -22.21
N GLU A 159 18.92 19.96 -23.21
CA GLU A 159 19.16 18.59 -23.66
C GLU A 159 19.69 17.74 -22.50
N TYR A 160 19.24 16.49 -22.41
CA TYR A 160 19.71 15.62 -21.33
C TYR A 160 21.23 15.42 -21.39
N HIS A 161 21.85 15.62 -20.23
CA HIS A 161 23.19 15.17 -19.89
C HIS A 161 23.15 14.52 -18.49
N PRO A 162 23.87 13.41 -18.24
CA PRO A 162 23.86 12.73 -16.94
C PRO A 162 24.31 13.62 -15.76
N ASP A 163 25.15 14.62 -16.01
CA ASP A 163 25.61 15.56 -14.97
C ASP A 163 24.59 16.68 -14.67
N VAL A 164 23.67 16.96 -15.60
CA VAL A 164 22.60 17.95 -15.43
C VAL A 164 21.37 17.30 -14.80
N TYR A 165 21.02 16.10 -15.26
CA TYR A 165 19.87 15.33 -14.77
C TYR A 165 20.30 14.00 -14.13
N PRO A 166 21.03 14.03 -13.00
CA PRO A 166 21.53 12.82 -12.36
C PRO A 166 20.38 11.99 -11.79
N ILE A 167 20.22 10.76 -12.30
CA ILE A 167 19.28 9.78 -11.74
C ILE A 167 20.08 8.70 -11.01
N LYS A 168 19.91 8.68 -9.67
CA LYS A 168 20.58 7.73 -8.77
C LYS A 168 19.58 6.79 -8.14
N THR A 169 19.98 5.54 -7.95
CA THR A 169 19.15 4.52 -7.29
C THR A 169 19.97 3.66 -6.34
N THR A 170 19.28 3.08 -5.36
CA THR A 170 19.87 1.95 -4.63
C THR A 170 20.08 0.77 -5.59
N GLN A 171 21.19 0.04 -5.46
CA GLN A 171 21.50 -1.14 -6.28
C GLN A 171 20.60 -2.36 -5.95
N VAL A 172 19.31 -2.28 -6.31
CA VAL A 172 18.34 -3.37 -6.31
C VAL A 172 17.44 -3.29 -7.55
N PRO A 173 16.99 -4.42 -8.15
CA PRO A 173 16.33 -4.43 -9.47
C PRO A 173 15.08 -3.55 -9.55
N TRP A 174 14.18 -3.62 -8.56
CA TRP A 174 12.93 -2.86 -8.57
C TRP A 174 13.13 -1.35 -8.41
N ALA A 175 14.21 -0.91 -7.75
CA ALA A 175 14.55 0.51 -7.62
C ALA A 175 15.09 1.04 -8.94
N SER A 176 15.99 0.29 -9.59
CA SER A 176 16.48 0.64 -10.94
C SER A 176 15.35 0.66 -11.96
N ALA A 177 14.49 -0.36 -12.00
CA ALA A 177 13.32 -0.38 -12.89
C ALA A 177 12.35 0.79 -12.62
N SER A 178 12.17 1.19 -11.36
CA SER A 178 11.35 2.36 -11.00
C SER A 178 11.94 3.66 -11.54
N ALA A 179 13.26 3.83 -11.45
CA ALA A 179 13.94 4.99 -12.00
C ALA A 179 13.91 5.02 -13.53
N VAL A 180 13.98 3.86 -14.17
CA VAL A 180 13.78 3.75 -15.62
C VAL A 180 12.37 4.17 -16.00
N ALA A 181 11.34 3.62 -15.34
CA ALA A 181 9.95 4.03 -15.61
C ALA A 181 9.75 5.54 -15.39
N PHE A 182 10.29 6.09 -14.30
CA PHE A 182 10.26 7.52 -14.02
C PHE A 182 10.95 8.34 -15.11
N GLY A 183 12.18 7.99 -15.50
CA GLY A 183 12.93 8.66 -16.54
C GLY A 183 12.26 8.58 -17.92
N MET A 184 11.62 7.45 -18.24
CA MET A 184 10.82 7.30 -19.46
C MET A 184 9.66 8.31 -19.52
N GLY A 185 8.99 8.55 -18.39
CA GLY A 185 7.94 9.56 -18.29
C GLY A 185 8.49 10.98 -18.35
N LEU A 186 9.53 11.24 -17.57
CA LEU A 186 10.18 12.55 -17.46
C LEU A 186 10.71 13.03 -18.82
N PHE A 187 11.38 12.17 -19.58
CA PHE A 187 11.97 12.52 -20.87
C PHE A 187 11.13 12.08 -22.09
N SER A 188 9.86 11.73 -21.88
CA SER A 188 8.96 11.29 -22.95
C SER A 188 8.83 12.35 -24.06
N GLY A 189 8.97 11.99 -25.34
CA GLY A 189 8.88 12.95 -26.44
C GLY A 189 10.15 13.77 -26.73
N ASN A 190 11.18 13.69 -25.87
CA ASN A 190 12.42 14.47 -26.01
C ASN A 190 13.58 13.66 -26.64
N GLY A 191 13.25 12.72 -27.53
CA GLY A 191 14.24 11.88 -28.20
C GLY A 191 13.81 11.43 -29.59
N SER A 192 14.55 10.45 -30.11
CA SER A 192 14.42 9.92 -31.48
C SER A 192 14.10 8.42 -31.53
N LEU A 193 14.01 7.73 -30.39
CA LEU A 193 13.80 6.30 -30.34
C LEU A 193 12.32 5.93 -30.35
N GLY A 194 11.89 5.24 -31.40
CA GLY A 194 10.53 4.70 -31.55
C GLY A 194 9.44 5.77 -31.71
N LEU A 195 8.19 5.33 -31.85
CA LEU A 195 7.04 6.21 -32.07
C LEU A 195 6.79 7.18 -30.90
N ALA A 196 7.10 6.74 -29.68
CA ALA A 196 6.98 7.56 -28.48
C ALA A 196 8.14 8.55 -28.28
N ARG A 197 9.10 8.60 -29.22
CA ARG A 197 10.22 9.56 -29.22
C ARG A 197 10.97 9.56 -27.89
N HIS A 198 11.30 8.37 -27.39
CA HIS A 198 12.07 8.23 -26.16
C HIS A 198 13.51 8.66 -26.37
N ARG A 199 14.17 9.10 -25.30
CA ARG A 199 15.62 9.24 -25.24
C ARG A 199 16.23 8.27 -24.23
N ALA A 200 17.45 7.81 -24.50
CA ALA A 200 18.20 7.00 -23.55
C ALA A 200 18.78 7.88 -22.43
N PHE A 201 18.75 7.43 -21.18
CA PHE A 201 19.30 8.16 -20.04
C PHE A 201 20.07 7.18 -19.13
N ALA A 202 20.96 7.73 -18.32
CA ALA A 202 21.78 6.98 -17.39
C ALA A 202 21.08 6.89 -16.04
N VAL A 203 21.06 5.67 -15.49
CA VAL A 203 20.69 5.42 -14.10
C VAL A 203 21.92 4.86 -13.42
N THR A 204 22.40 5.54 -12.40
CA THR A 204 23.59 5.13 -11.64
C THR A 204 23.19 4.58 -10.28
N SER A 205 24.05 3.75 -9.70
CA SER A 205 23.84 3.19 -8.38
C SER A 205 25.15 3.00 -7.65
N GLU A 206 25.16 3.34 -6.36
CA GLU A 206 26.26 3.01 -5.46
C GLU A 206 26.19 1.53 -5.07
N SER A 207 27.34 0.95 -4.71
CA SER A 207 27.40 -0.43 -4.21
C SER A 207 26.55 -0.59 -2.96
N ARG A 208 25.82 -1.71 -2.87
CA ARG A 208 25.03 -2.05 -1.67
C ARG A 208 25.85 -2.05 -0.38
N ALA A 209 27.15 -2.31 -0.46
CA ALA A 209 28.05 -2.36 0.69
C ALA A 209 28.47 -0.98 1.19
N SER A 210 28.43 0.05 0.35
CA SER A 210 29.01 1.37 0.64
C SER A 210 28.04 2.54 0.43
N ASP A 211 26.81 2.29 0.01
CA ASP A 211 25.79 3.33 -0.19
C ASP A 211 25.31 3.89 1.16
N ILE A 212 26.01 4.91 1.65
CA ILE A 212 25.70 5.62 2.90
C ILE A 212 24.57 6.65 2.73
N THR A 213 24.07 6.88 1.51
CA THR A 213 23.06 7.92 1.26
C THR A 213 21.68 7.29 1.20
N LEU A 214 21.47 6.35 0.28
CA LEU A 214 20.17 5.70 0.05
C LEU A 214 20.05 4.35 0.77
N ARG A 215 21.16 3.77 1.26
CA ARG A 215 21.17 2.50 2.00
C ARG A 215 21.94 2.53 3.32
N PHE A 216 22.04 3.68 3.98
CA PHE A 216 22.65 3.79 5.31
C PHE A 216 22.11 2.73 6.29
N PHE A 217 20.83 2.36 6.14
CA PHE A 217 20.15 1.37 6.97
C PHE A 217 20.69 -0.06 6.85
N ASP A 218 21.45 -0.36 5.78
CA ASP A 218 22.07 -1.67 5.54
C ASP A 218 23.58 -1.68 5.83
N CYS A 219 24.27 -0.56 5.64
CA CYS A 219 25.74 -0.48 5.81
C CYS A 219 26.19 0.10 7.15
N CYS A 220 25.36 0.88 7.85
CA CYS A 220 25.69 1.44 9.17
C CYS A 220 25.44 0.42 10.28
N GLN A 221 26.51 -0.09 10.91
CA GLN A 221 26.40 -1.09 11.97
C GLN A 221 25.70 -0.55 13.22
N THR A 222 26.01 0.68 13.65
CA THR A 222 25.33 1.36 14.77
C THR A 222 23.82 1.43 14.56
N TYR A 223 23.38 1.74 13.34
CA TYR A 223 21.95 1.78 13.02
C TYR A 223 21.29 0.39 13.06
N LYS A 224 21.99 -0.65 12.59
CA LYS A 224 21.51 -2.03 12.67
C LYS A 224 21.36 -2.50 14.12
N ASP A 225 22.32 -2.17 14.97
CA ASP A 225 22.30 -2.51 16.39
C ASP A 225 21.17 -1.75 17.11
N PHE A 226 20.98 -0.47 16.79
CA PHE A 226 19.84 0.32 17.25
C PHE A 226 18.51 -0.34 16.86
N ARG A 227 18.33 -0.75 15.60
CA ARG A 227 17.09 -1.42 15.18
C ARG A 227 16.85 -2.73 15.92
N LYS A 228 17.90 -3.52 16.14
CA LYS A 228 17.82 -4.79 16.86
C LYS A 228 17.43 -4.57 18.33
N SER A 229 17.98 -3.56 19.00
CA SER A 229 17.65 -3.28 20.41
C SER A 229 16.21 -2.78 20.60
N HIS A 230 15.60 -2.18 19.58
CA HIS A 230 14.23 -1.66 19.63
C HIS A 230 13.16 -2.66 19.14
N GLU A 231 13.55 -3.76 18.49
CA GLU A 231 12.62 -4.77 17.99
C GLU A 231 11.69 -5.35 19.07
N PRO A 232 12.15 -5.68 20.29
CA PRO A 232 11.27 -6.19 21.35
C PRO A 232 10.16 -5.22 21.75
N ALA A 233 10.45 -3.91 21.80
CA ALA A 233 9.45 -2.90 22.12
C ALA A 233 8.35 -2.86 21.05
N VAL A 234 8.73 -2.96 19.78
CA VAL A 234 7.77 -3.01 18.65
C VAL A 234 6.93 -4.29 18.69
N VAL A 235 7.52 -5.43 19.09
CA VAL A 235 6.78 -6.70 19.25
C VAL A 235 5.73 -6.56 20.36
N LYS A 236 6.12 -6.03 21.52
CA LYS A 236 5.20 -5.81 22.66
C LYS A 236 4.02 -4.92 22.31
N LEU A 237 4.20 -3.93 21.43
CA LEU A 237 3.10 -3.08 20.93
C LEU A 237 2.12 -3.83 20.01
N LYS A 238 2.59 -4.87 19.29
CA LYS A 238 1.77 -5.64 18.33
C LYS A 238 1.00 -6.77 18.98
N GLU A 239 1.58 -7.41 19.99
CA GLU A 239 1.02 -8.57 20.69
C GLU A 239 -0.46 -8.39 21.10
N PRO A 240 -0.87 -7.33 21.82
CA PRO A 240 -2.26 -7.19 22.25
C PRO A 240 -3.24 -7.09 21.07
N ILE A 241 -2.85 -6.37 20.00
CA ILE A 241 -3.67 -6.21 18.79
C ILE A 241 -3.82 -7.56 18.06
N ILE A 242 -2.73 -8.31 17.92
CA ILE A 242 -2.75 -9.63 17.27
C ILE A 242 -3.57 -10.63 18.11
N ALA A 243 -3.45 -10.60 19.43
CA ALA A 243 -4.23 -11.44 20.33
C ALA A 243 -5.73 -11.14 20.24
N GLU A 244 -6.10 -9.86 20.19
CA GLU A 244 -7.49 -9.42 20.01
C GLU A 244 -8.06 -9.91 18.67
N ILE A 245 -7.33 -9.70 17.57
CA ILE A 245 -7.74 -10.17 16.23
C ILE A 245 -7.91 -11.68 16.24
N THR A 246 -6.96 -12.42 16.81
CA THR A 246 -6.99 -13.88 16.88
C THR A 246 -8.20 -14.38 17.68
N SER A 247 -8.44 -13.79 18.86
CA SER A 247 -9.58 -14.12 19.72
C SER A 247 -10.92 -13.84 19.02
N ALA A 248 -11.03 -12.70 18.34
CA ALA A 248 -12.21 -12.34 17.58
C ALA A 248 -12.48 -13.31 16.40
N LEU A 249 -11.43 -13.69 15.65
CA LEU A 249 -11.54 -14.66 14.56
C LEU A 249 -11.94 -16.05 15.08
N ALA A 250 -11.32 -16.49 16.18
CA ALA A 250 -11.62 -17.78 16.78
C ALA A 250 -13.05 -17.86 17.30
N LYS A 251 -13.54 -16.80 17.95
CA LYS A 251 -14.93 -16.69 18.40
C LYS A 251 -15.90 -16.64 17.22
N ARG A 252 -15.61 -15.84 16.19
CA ARG A 252 -16.50 -15.65 15.03
C ARG A 252 -16.69 -16.94 14.24
N TYR A 253 -15.62 -17.68 14.04
CA TYR A 253 -15.62 -18.88 13.19
C TYR A 253 -15.65 -20.19 13.98
N GLU A 254 -15.67 -20.12 15.31
CA GLU A 254 -15.59 -21.27 16.22
C GLU A 254 -14.43 -22.21 15.84
N PHE A 255 -13.31 -21.60 15.45
CA PHE A 255 -12.16 -22.28 14.87
C PHE A 255 -10.86 -21.62 15.31
N ASN A 256 -9.93 -22.38 15.88
CA ASN A 256 -8.65 -21.84 16.33
C ASN A 256 -7.63 -21.82 15.17
N PHE A 257 -7.24 -20.62 14.73
CA PHE A 257 -6.31 -20.41 13.61
C PHE A 257 -4.83 -20.35 14.00
N THR A 258 -4.48 -20.53 15.28
CA THR A 258 -3.11 -20.32 15.80
C THR A 258 -2.54 -21.51 16.55
N ARG A 259 -3.14 -22.70 16.38
CA ARG A 259 -2.72 -23.90 17.10
C ARG A 259 -1.74 -24.76 16.32
#